data_AF-A0A1G6BJT3-F1
#
_entry.id   AF-A0A1G6BJT3-F1
#
_cell.length_a   1.000
_cell.length_b   1.000
_cell.length_c   1.000
_cell.angle_alpha   90.00
_cell.angle_beta   90.00
_cell.angle_gamma   90.00
#
_symmetry.space_group_name_H-M   'P 1'
#
loop_
_entity.id
_entity.type
_entity.pdbx_description
1 polymer ?
#
loop_
_entity_poly.entity_id
_entity_poly.type
_entity_poly.pdbx_seq_one_letter_code
_entity_poly.pdbx_strand_id
1 'polypeptide(L)'
;MKFKDSKRIAAIIAALMSVCIVTAGCASNDSSSSDTLSETSSVSTETSSEADSSSSASNKSVAQANSGKKGRESQTINIDPPEDADNSASGKDASDVQLPWKNKENGGAANGSTAAVTATGESKLDASDMFSDRDLKQEADTSGAKTITVSDGQTIDITEEGVYILKGSAKDCTVKVNASKDAKVQLVLDGVEIENSDFPAVYVVNADKCFITLAAGSSNSLSVTGAFKSDGDTKTDAVIFSKDDLVLNGTGSLKISSAQGNGISGKDDLKITGGTYDITSAKDSVEANDSIRISGGSFRINSSKDGFHAENDDDSTAGYIYISGGSFDITSKSDGVQATTVLQIDGGTFNISSSEGLESTYIQINGGDITVKASDDGVNASNKSSSESPFFEMTGGKLDVTVSGGDVDAIDVNGSISVSGGEINITCPSQGMCESFDYDGNASFTGGTITVNGEKQDSIPTPKMTGGGGRGGFGGGQGGFPGQDGQNGFPGQDGQNGFPGQDGQNGFPGQDGQNGQGGFGGRGRMRGNNTAEQ
;
A
#
# COMPACT_ATOMS: atom_id res chain seq x y z
N MET A 1 47.02 -36.61 22.63
CA MET A 1 47.11 -36.02 23.99
C MET A 1 47.14 -34.50 23.86
N LYS A 2 46.30 -33.81 24.65
CA LYS A 2 46.36 -32.40 25.10
C LYS A 2 46.48 -31.23 24.10
N PHE A 3 45.53 -30.30 24.28
CA PHE A 3 45.43 -28.93 23.76
C PHE A 3 46.54 -27.98 24.23
N LYS A 4 46.75 -26.90 23.45
CA LYS A 4 46.74 -25.46 23.84
C LYS A 4 47.39 -24.64 22.72
N ASP A 5 47.09 -23.39 22.41
CA ASP A 5 45.92 -22.49 22.54
C ASP A 5 46.43 -21.12 22.04
N SER A 6 45.58 -20.42 21.28
CA SER A 6 45.43 -18.95 21.31
C SER A 6 46.65 -18.02 21.20
N LYS A 7 46.85 -17.43 19.99
CA LYS A 7 47.09 -15.97 19.76
C LYS A 7 47.30 -15.65 18.26
N ARG A 8 46.21 -15.54 17.51
CA ARG A 8 46.16 -14.89 16.18
C ARG A 8 44.75 -14.31 15.94
N ILE A 9 44.58 -13.02 16.22
CA ILE A 9 43.59 -12.05 15.67
C ILE A 9 43.99 -10.72 16.33
N ALA A 10 44.80 -9.92 15.63
CA ALA A 10 45.23 -8.57 16.02
C ALA A 10 46.02 -7.90 14.87
N ALA A 11 45.54 -8.04 13.63
CA ALA A 11 46.02 -7.33 12.44
C ALA A 11 45.06 -7.60 11.27
N ILE A 12 44.28 -6.59 10.89
CA ILE A 12 43.63 -6.29 9.59
C ILE A 12 42.54 -5.23 9.90
N ILE A 13 43.02 -4.02 10.20
CA ILE A 13 42.31 -2.75 10.04
C ILE A 13 43.37 -1.81 9.45
N ALA A 14 42.97 -0.88 8.56
CA ALA A 14 43.83 -0.04 7.72
C ALA A 14 44.47 -0.72 6.49
N ALA A 15 43.62 -1.01 5.48
CA ALA A 15 44.05 -1.12 4.09
C ALA A 15 42.88 -0.76 3.14
N LEU A 16 42.71 0.53 2.81
CA LEU A 16 42.19 1.08 1.55
C LEU A 16 41.92 2.61 1.66
N MET A 17 42.99 3.38 1.86
CA MET A 17 43.03 4.79 1.42
C MET A 17 44.38 5.04 0.73
N SER A 18 44.38 5.00 -0.59
CA SER A 18 45.39 5.62 -1.46
C SER A 18 44.80 5.71 -2.87
N VAL A 19 44.46 6.91 -3.34
CA VAL A 19 45.31 7.90 -4.03
C VAL A 19 45.05 7.84 -5.54
N CYS A 20 44.27 8.82 -6.01
CA CYS A 20 44.35 9.33 -7.37
C CYS A 20 44.83 10.78 -7.28
N ILE A 21 46.14 10.98 -7.36
CA ILE A 21 46.74 12.30 -7.61
C ILE A 21 46.78 12.48 -9.12
N VAL A 22 46.11 13.52 -9.62
CA VAL A 22 46.32 14.02 -10.98
C VAL A 22 46.77 15.48 -10.89
N THR A 23 48.03 15.70 -11.26
CA THR A 23 48.67 17.02 -11.44
C THR A 23 49.63 16.88 -12.62
N ALA A 24 49.77 17.82 -13.56
CA ALA A 24 49.02 19.05 -13.81
C ALA A 24 49.22 19.47 -15.28
N GLY A 25 48.33 20.29 -15.82
CA GLY A 25 48.50 20.95 -17.12
C GLY A 25 48.11 22.42 -17.02
N CYS A 26 49.09 23.29 -16.78
CA CYS A 26 48.87 24.73 -16.63
C CYS A 26 49.10 25.47 -17.94
N ALA A 27 48.16 26.32 -18.34
CA ALA A 27 48.41 27.54 -19.09
C ALA A 27 47.37 28.59 -18.69
N SER A 28 47.81 29.79 -18.33
CA SER A 28 47.00 30.86 -17.75
C SER A 28 46.59 31.91 -18.79
N ASN A 29 45.53 32.67 -18.46
CA ASN A 29 45.42 34.14 -18.50
C ASN A 29 43.93 34.53 -18.69
N ASP A 30 43.34 35.60 -18.14
CA ASP A 30 43.39 36.39 -16.90
C ASP A 30 42.62 37.70 -17.20
N SER A 31 42.07 38.36 -16.17
CA SER A 31 41.57 39.75 -16.11
C SER A 31 40.20 40.14 -16.73
N SER A 32 39.35 40.72 -15.85
CA SER A 32 38.45 41.89 -16.05
C SER A 32 37.27 41.82 -17.06
N SER A 33 36.14 42.51 -16.88
CA SER A 33 35.64 43.40 -15.79
C SER A 33 34.11 43.55 -15.87
N SER A 34 33.52 44.11 -14.81
CA SER A 34 32.18 44.71 -14.68
C SER A 34 31.42 45.14 -15.95
N ASP A 35 30.10 44.95 -15.93
CA ASP A 35 29.20 46.10 -16.07
C ASP A 35 27.85 45.91 -15.37
N THR A 36 27.32 47.00 -14.83
CA THR A 36 25.99 47.15 -14.22
C THR A 36 25.02 47.78 -15.22
N LEU A 37 23.71 47.46 -15.17
CA LEU A 37 22.61 48.45 -15.13
C LEU A 37 21.21 47.77 -15.07
N SER A 38 20.18 48.61 -14.89
CA SER A 38 18.87 48.30 -14.29
C SER A 38 17.66 48.60 -15.21
N GLU A 39 16.45 48.54 -14.63
CA GLU A 39 15.12 48.97 -15.16
C GLU A 39 14.40 47.95 -16.07
N THR A 40 13.33 47.24 -15.65
CA THR A 40 11.97 47.57 -15.16
C THR A 40 10.88 47.71 -16.23
N SER A 41 9.81 46.91 -16.04
CA SER A 41 8.40 47.20 -16.37
C SER A 41 7.93 47.30 -17.83
N SER A 42 7.02 46.41 -18.24
CA SER A 42 5.63 46.81 -18.55
C SER A 42 4.68 45.62 -18.69
N VAL A 43 3.43 45.85 -18.28
CA VAL A 43 2.27 44.93 -18.36
C VAL A 43 1.44 45.26 -19.60
N SER A 44 0.79 44.27 -20.22
CA SER A 44 -0.48 44.49 -20.93
C SER A 44 -1.38 43.25 -20.92
N THR A 45 -2.49 43.37 -20.20
CA THR A 45 -3.68 42.51 -20.25
C THR A 45 -4.44 42.65 -21.56
N GLU A 46 -5.18 41.62 -21.99
CA GLU A 46 -6.51 41.82 -22.60
C GLU A 46 -7.51 40.73 -22.16
N THR A 47 -8.79 41.10 -22.14
CA THR A 47 -9.94 40.33 -21.66
C THR A 47 -11.13 40.55 -22.59
N SER A 48 -11.87 39.51 -22.98
CA SER A 48 -13.30 39.64 -23.35
C SER A 48 -14.07 38.31 -23.44
N SER A 49 -15.11 38.27 -22.60
CA SER A 49 -16.47 37.71 -22.77
C SER A 49 -17.09 37.90 -24.19
N GLU A 50 -18.17 37.26 -24.65
CA GLU A 50 -19.14 36.29 -24.07
C GLU A 50 -20.08 35.71 -25.16
N ALA A 51 -20.86 34.67 -24.78
CA ALA A 51 -22.28 34.43 -25.13
C ALA A 51 -22.77 34.03 -26.56
N ASP A 52 -23.26 32.77 -26.61
CA ASP A 52 -24.68 32.38 -26.85
C ASP A 52 -25.23 31.95 -28.25
N SER A 53 -26.09 30.92 -28.14
CA SER A 53 -27.31 30.64 -28.91
C SER A 53 -27.36 29.48 -29.92
N SER A 54 -28.58 28.98 -30.11
CA SER A 54 -28.94 27.60 -30.47
C SER A 54 -29.41 27.43 -31.93
N SER A 55 -29.42 26.18 -32.45
CA SER A 55 -30.69 25.48 -32.80
C SER A 55 -30.56 24.20 -33.67
N SER A 56 -31.29 23.16 -33.23
CA SER A 56 -32.05 22.13 -33.99
C SER A 56 -31.60 21.53 -35.35
N ALA A 57 -31.42 20.19 -35.30
CA ALA A 57 -32.20 19.17 -36.02
C ALA A 57 -31.77 18.55 -37.39
N SER A 58 -31.75 17.21 -37.34
CA SER A 58 -32.22 16.23 -38.36
C SER A 58 -31.46 16.02 -39.69
N ASN A 59 -30.96 14.78 -39.89
CA ASN A 59 -31.65 13.84 -40.78
C ASN A 59 -31.32 12.35 -40.56
N LYS A 60 -32.24 11.46 -40.96
CA LYS A 60 -32.06 9.98 -41.08
C LYS A 60 -31.38 9.68 -42.45
N SER A 61 -30.90 8.49 -42.83
CA SER A 61 -31.49 7.14 -42.72
C SER A 61 -30.59 6.05 -43.40
N VAL A 62 -30.61 4.79 -42.91
CA VAL A 62 -30.88 3.49 -43.64
C VAL A 62 -29.93 3.10 -44.83
N ALA A 63 -29.44 1.87 -45.12
CA ALA A 63 -29.86 0.44 -44.98
C ALA A 63 -28.62 -0.52 -45.16
N GLN A 64 -28.64 -1.88 -45.14
CA GLN A 64 -29.46 -2.95 -44.51
C GLN A 64 -28.82 -4.37 -44.70
N ALA A 65 -29.06 -5.28 -43.73
CA ALA A 65 -29.33 -6.74 -43.86
C ALA A 65 -28.33 -7.76 -44.51
N ASN A 66 -28.00 -8.82 -43.73
CA ASN A 66 -28.42 -10.22 -43.94
C ASN A 66 -28.11 -11.04 -42.67
N SER A 67 -29.06 -11.61 -41.92
CA SER A 67 -29.95 -12.79 -42.16
C SER A 67 -29.31 -14.16 -41.87
N GLY A 68 -29.95 -14.94 -40.97
CA GLY A 68 -29.51 -16.28 -40.56
C GLY A 68 -30.24 -16.75 -39.30
N LYS A 69 -31.14 -17.74 -39.41
CA LYS A 69 -32.01 -18.19 -38.30
C LYS A 69 -32.18 -19.72 -38.32
N LYS A 70 -31.80 -20.40 -37.24
CA LYS A 70 -32.08 -21.81 -36.82
C LYS A 70 -31.19 -22.07 -35.58
N GLY A 71 -31.59 -22.79 -34.54
CA GLY A 71 -32.88 -23.34 -34.10
C GLY A 71 -32.71 -23.82 -32.65
N ARG A 72 -33.75 -23.78 -31.81
CA ARG A 72 -33.69 -24.26 -30.42
C ARG A 72 -34.06 -25.74 -30.36
N GLU A 73 -33.28 -26.54 -29.63
CA GLU A 73 -33.78 -27.73 -28.96
C GLU A 73 -33.72 -27.51 -27.45
N SER A 74 -34.58 -28.21 -26.72
CA SER A 74 -34.86 -28.00 -25.30
C SER A 74 -34.51 -29.27 -24.54
N GLN A 75 -33.67 -29.18 -23.51
CA GLN A 75 -33.49 -30.25 -22.54
C GLN A 75 -33.69 -29.73 -21.12
N THR A 76 -34.69 -30.29 -20.47
CA THR A 76 -34.97 -30.16 -19.04
C THR A 76 -34.09 -31.14 -18.27
N ILE A 77 -33.41 -30.68 -17.22
CA ILE A 77 -32.82 -31.54 -16.20
C ILE A 77 -33.32 -31.05 -14.84
N ASN A 78 -33.73 -32.00 -14.00
CA ASN A 78 -34.30 -31.76 -12.68
C ASN A 78 -33.22 -31.33 -11.68
N ILE A 79 -33.62 -30.55 -10.67
CA ILE A 79 -32.82 -30.29 -9.49
C ILE A 79 -33.50 -31.02 -8.33
N ASP A 80 -32.89 -32.11 -7.88
CA ASP A 80 -33.22 -32.74 -6.59
C ASP A 80 -32.32 -32.12 -5.50
N PRO A 81 -32.82 -31.90 -4.27
CA PRO A 81 -32.03 -31.39 -3.16
C PRO A 81 -31.18 -32.50 -2.50
N PRO A 82 -30.02 -32.19 -1.90
CA PRO A 82 -29.29 -33.15 -1.09
C PRO A 82 -29.95 -33.30 0.29
N GLU A 83 -30.28 -34.54 0.67
CA GLU A 83 -30.69 -34.92 2.02
C GLU A 83 -29.48 -35.12 2.95
N ASP A 84 -29.75 -35.06 4.27
CA ASP A 84 -28.79 -35.23 5.35
C ASP A 84 -28.09 -36.61 5.37
N ALA A 85 -26.86 -36.65 5.90
CA ALA A 85 -26.21 -37.89 6.31
C ALA A 85 -25.48 -37.72 7.66
N ASP A 86 -25.98 -38.43 8.67
CA ASP A 86 -25.47 -38.46 10.05
C ASP A 86 -24.32 -39.49 10.22
N ASN A 87 -23.51 -39.26 11.27
CA ASN A 87 -22.49 -40.08 11.90
C ASN A 87 -22.19 -41.51 11.40
N SER A 88 -20.89 -41.82 11.31
CA SER A 88 -20.33 -42.90 12.15
C SER A 88 -18.82 -42.71 12.42
N ALA A 89 -18.37 -43.08 13.62
CA ALA A 89 -17.01 -42.86 14.10
C ALA A 89 -16.26 -44.17 14.42
N SER A 90 -15.01 -44.27 13.96
CA SER A 90 -13.90 -45.06 14.55
C SER A 90 -12.62 -44.80 13.73
N GLY A 91 -11.41 -44.63 14.26
CA GLY A 91 -10.95 -44.55 15.65
C GLY A 91 -9.51 -45.05 15.79
N LYS A 92 -8.68 -44.34 16.59
CA LYS A 92 -7.24 -44.59 16.88
C LYS A 92 -6.30 -44.18 15.72
N ASP A 93 -5.06 -43.75 15.97
CA ASP A 93 -4.29 -43.73 17.23
C ASP A 93 -3.52 -42.41 17.40
N ALA A 94 -3.25 -42.01 18.65
CA ALA A 94 -2.53 -40.77 18.97
C ALA A 94 -1.28 -41.08 19.80
N SER A 95 -0.16 -40.44 19.47
CA SER A 95 1.07 -40.52 20.26
C SER A 95 1.63 -39.12 20.51
N ASP A 96 1.74 -38.77 21.79
CA ASP A 96 2.16 -37.46 22.29
C ASP A 96 3.62 -37.11 21.95
N VAL A 97 3.86 -35.83 21.62
CA VAL A 97 4.99 -35.09 22.21
C VAL A 97 4.48 -33.72 22.68
N GLN A 98 4.74 -33.42 23.94
CA GLN A 98 4.17 -32.32 24.71
C GLN A 98 5.10 -31.09 24.75
N LEU A 99 4.60 -29.91 24.36
CA LEU A 99 5.27 -28.63 24.61
C LEU A 99 4.85 -28.07 25.99
N PRO A 100 5.78 -27.62 26.86
CA PRO A 100 5.44 -27.11 28.18
C PRO A 100 5.58 -25.58 28.30
N TRP A 101 4.46 -24.86 28.29
CA TRP A 101 4.38 -23.55 28.97
C TRP A 101 3.39 -23.66 30.14
N LYS A 102 3.86 -23.33 31.35
CA LYS A 102 3.04 -23.36 32.57
C LYS A 102 2.67 -21.96 33.00
N ASN A 103 1.41 -21.59 32.84
CA ASN A 103 0.83 -20.50 33.62
C ASN A 103 0.80 -20.88 35.11
N LYS A 104 1.04 -19.88 35.96
CA LYS A 104 0.66 -19.90 37.38
C LYS A 104 -0.17 -18.66 37.66
N GLU A 105 -1.46 -18.87 37.89
CA GLU A 105 -2.30 -17.86 38.51
C GLU A 105 -2.04 -17.81 40.03
N ASN A 106 -2.22 -16.63 40.61
CA ASN A 106 -2.84 -16.46 41.92
C ASN A 106 -3.36 -15.01 41.98
N GLY A 107 -4.67 -14.83 42.07
CA GLY A 107 -5.33 -13.52 41.99
C GLY A 107 -5.32 -12.74 43.31
N GLY A 108 -5.62 -11.43 43.25
CA GLY A 108 -5.69 -10.59 44.45
C GLY A 108 -5.98 -9.10 44.25
N ALA A 109 -7.21 -8.77 43.84
CA ALA A 109 -7.87 -7.45 43.97
C ALA A 109 -7.32 -6.23 43.20
N ALA A 110 -8.23 -5.34 42.81
CA ALA A 110 -7.98 -4.20 41.94
C ALA A 110 -7.55 -2.93 42.70
N ASN A 111 -6.71 -2.11 42.05
CA ASN A 111 -6.78 -0.66 42.14
C ASN A 111 -6.28 -0.05 40.83
N GLY A 112 -6.91 1.03 40.37
CA GLY A 112 -6.53 1.69 39.11
C GLY A 112 -5.20 2.42 39.25
N SER A 113 -4.27 2.17 38.33
CA SER A 113 -3.05 2.96 38.15
C SER A 113 -2.82 3.12 36.65
N THR A 114 -2.71 4.35 36.19
CA THR A 114 -2.15 4.66 34.87
C THR A 114 -0.76 4.03 34.77
N ALA A 115 -0.54 3.24 33.72
CA ALA A 115 0.76 2.62 33.49
C ALA A 115 1.75 3.70 33.05
N ALA A 116 2.84 3.86 33.80
CA ALA A 116 3.96 4.68 33.34
C ALA A 116 4.67 3.94 32.21
N VAL A 117 4.48 4.39 30.97
CA VAL A 117 5.18 3.84 29.81
C VAL A 117 6.68 4.06 30.02
N THR A 118 7.40 2.95 30.21
CA THR A 118 8.85 2.96 30.39
C THR A 118 9.47 2.67 29.04
N ALA A 119 10.12 3.67 28.44
CA ALA A 119 10.87 3.51 27.21
C ALA A 119 12.00 2.49 27.42
N THR A 120 11.85 1.31 26.83
CA THR A 120 12.93 0.36 26.61
C THR A 120 13.54 0.68 25.26
N GLY A 121 14.83 1.05 25.21
CA GLY A 121 15.57 1.24 23.95
C GLY A 121 15.87 -0.10 23.25
N GLU A 122 14.82 -0.90 23.05
CA GLU A 122 14.77 -2.19 22.40
C GLU A 122 13.91 -2.03 21.14
N SER A 123 14.27 -2.72 20.06
CA SER A 123 13.51 -2.69 18.81
C SER A 123 12.07 -3.14 19.01
N LYS A 124 11.11 -2.40 18.44
CA LYS A 124 9.68 -2.72 18.53
C LYS A 124 9.33 -4.02 17.80
N LEU A 125 9.97 -4.23 16.65
CA LEU A 125 9.94 -5.45 15.86
C LEU A 125 11.24 -6.25 16.10
N ASP A 126 11.13 -7.58 16.16
CA ASP A 126 12.32 -8.43 16.23
C ASP A 126 13.02 -8.50 14.86
N ALA A 127 14.10 -7.75 14.72
CA ALA A 127 14.90 -7.67 13.51
C ALA A 127 15.71 -8.95 13.19
N SER A 128 15.85 -9.89 14.13
CA SER A 128 16.89 -10.94 14.07
C SER A 128 16.70 -11.95 12.92
N ASP A 129 15.46 -12.36 12.65
CA ASP A 129 15.11 -13.34 11.60
C ASP A 129 14.28 -12.72 10.44
N MET A 130 14.28 -11.38 10.31
CA MET A 130 13.50 -10.66 9.28
C MET A 130 13.87 -11.04 7.83
N PHE A 131 15.14 -11.36 7.57
CA PHE A 131 15.68 -11.68 6.24
C PHE A 131 16.47 -12.99 6.25
N SER A 132 16.22 -13.85 5.28
CA SER A 132 17.04 -15.05 5.08
C SER A 132 18.37 -14.74 4.38
N ASP A 133 19.37 -15.61 4.54
CA ASP A 133 20.61 -15.61 3.75
C ASP A 133 20.37 -15.59 2.24
N ARG A 134 19.21 -16.10 1.76
CA ARG A 134 18.84 -15.99 0.34
C ARG A 134 18.26 -14.62 0.03
N ASP A 135 17.45 -14.04 0.89
CA ASP A 135 16.81 -12.73 0.65
C ASP A 135 17.88 -11.67 0.38
N LEU A 136 18.96 -11.68 1.18
CA LEU A 136 20.10 -10.75 1.13
C LEU A 136 21.09 -10.98 -0.04
N LYS A 137 21.00 -12.10 -0.78
CA LYS A 137 21.91 -12.38 -1.91
C LYS A 137 21.51 -11.60 -3.16
N GLN A 138 22.33 -10.62 -3.52
CA GLN A 138 22.14 -9.70 -4.65
C GLN A 138 22.47 -10.29 -6.03
N GLU A 139 22.74 -11.59 -6.13
CA GLU A 139 23.01 -12.28 -7.39
C GLU A 139 22.27 -13.63 -7.44
N ALA A 140 21.99 -14.07 -8.67
CA ALA A 140 21.38 -15.36 -8.96
C ALA A 140 22.46 -16.40 -9.30
N ASP A 141 22.31 -17.64 -8.81
CA ASP A 141 23.00 -18.77 -9.46
C ASP A 141 22.30 -19.07 -10.79
N THR A 142 22.96 -18.75 -11.89
CA THR A 142 22.42 -18.89 -13.25
C THR A 142 22.89 -20.17 -13.94
N SER A 143 23.69 -21.02 -13.27
CA SER A 143 24.33 -22.20 -13.88
C SER A 143 23.34 -23.24 -14.43
N GLY A 144 22.15 -23.33 -13.81
CA GLY A 144 21.03 -24.18 -14.27
C GLY A 144 19.82 -23.41 -14.79
N ALA A 145 19.94 -22.10 -15.05
CA ALA A 145 18.79 -21.26 -15.33
C ALA A 145 18.19 -21.44 -16.73
N LYS A 146 16.86 -21.40 -16.82
CA LYS A 146 16.12 -21.39 -18.10
C LYS A 146 16.00 -19.97 -18.61
N THR A 147 16.61 -19.66 -19.76
CA THR A 147 16.39 -18.36 -20.43
C THR A 147 15.04 -18.36 -21.17
N ILE A 148 14.29 -17.27 -21.03
CA ILE A 148 13.01 -17.03 -21.71
C ILE A 148 13.08 -15.63 -22.32
N THR A 149 12.82 -15.55 -23.63
CA THR A 149 12.57 -14.28 -24.31
C THR A 149 11.07 -14.02 -24.30
N VAL A 150 10.64 -12.85 -23.84
CA VAL A 150 9.22 -12.46 -23.86
C VAL A 150 8.72 -12.25 -25.29
N SER A 151 7.40 -12.32 -25.51
CA SER A 151 6.78 -12.14 -26.83
C SER A 151 5.34 -11.66 -26.69
N ASP A 152 4.87 -10.90 -27.70
CA ASP A 152 3.56 -10.25 -27.66
C ASP A 152 2.39 -11.23 -27.47
N GLY A 153 1.42 -10.85 -26.62
CA GLY A 153 0.19 -11.61 -26.39
C GLY A 153 0.37 -12.95 -25.65
N GLN A 154 1.52 -13.19 -25.01
CA GLN A 154 1.86 -14.46 -24.39
C GLN A 154 1.69 -14.46 -22.86
N THR A 155 0.95 -15.44 -22.32
CA THR A 155 1.14 -15.89 -20.92
C THR A 155 2.31 -16.87 -20.86
N ILE A 156 3.30 -16.57 -20.03
CA ILE A 156 4.47 -17.41 -19.76
C ILE A 156 4.22 -18.11 -18.41
N ASP A 157 3.69 -19.33 -18.46
CA ASP A 157 3.46 -20.14 -17.26
C ASP A 157 4.76 -20.74 -16.72
N ILE A 158 5.06 -20.42 -15.45
CA ILE A 158 6.16 -20.98 -14.66
C ILE A 158 5.54 -21.83 -13.55
N THR A 159 5.61 -23.16 -13.71
CA THR A 159 4.91 -24.14 -12.87
C THR A 159 5.83 -25.05 -12.06
N GLU A 160 7.14 -24.82 -12.12
CA GLU A 160 8.17 -25.64 -11.49
C GLU A 160 9.11 -24.74 -10.67
N GLU A 161 9.77 -25.33 -9.66
CA GLU A 161 10.87 -24.67 -8.96
C GLU A 161 12.05 -24.45 -9.91
N GLY A 162 12.69 -23.27 -9.85
CA GLY A 162 13.87 -23.00 -10.66
C GLY A 162 14.21 -21.53 -10.81
N VAL A 163 15.28 -21.29 -11.56
CA VAL A 163 15.78 -19.95 -11.93
C VAL A 163 15.47 -19.68 -13.40
N TYR A 164 14.80 -18.56 -13.68
CA TYR A 164 14.29 -18.20 -14.99
C TYR A 164 14.83 -16.81 -15.39
N ILE A 165 15.65 -16.73 -16.43
CA ILE A 165 16.21 -15.46 -16.92
C ILE A 165 15.27 -14.89 -17.98
N LEU A 166 14.72 -13.71 -17.71
CA LEU A 166 13.75 -13.02 -18.57
C LEU A 166 14.45 -11.91 -19.37
N LYS A 167 14.21 -11.87 -20.69
CA LYS A 167 14.85 -10.92 -21.63
C LYS A 167 13.91 -10.48 -22.75
N GLY A 168 14.23 -9.34 -23.37
CA GLY A 168 13.55 -8.84 -24.57
C GLY A 168 12.33 -7.97 -24.26
N SER A 169 11.67 -7.47 -25.30
CA SER A 169 10.54 -6.55 -25.18
C SER A 169 9.24 -7.18 -25.70
N ALA A 170 8.12 -7.00 -24.99
CA ALA A 170 6.81 -7.51 -25.40
C ALA A 170 5.64 -6.62 -24.94
N LYS A 171 4.50 -6.74 -25.64
CA LYS A 171 3.21 -6.17 -25.27
C LYS A 171 2.19 -7.23 -24.90
N ASP A 172 1.32 -6.94 -23.93
CA ASP A 172 0.27 -7.86 -23.47
C ASP A 172 0.82 -9.26 -23.13
N CYS A 173 1.96 -9.28 -22.43
CA CYS A 173 2.68 -10.48 -21.99
C CYS A 173 2.65 -10.57 -20.46
N THR A 174 2.29 -11.73 -19.91
CA THR A 174 2.27 -11.95 -18.45
C THR A 174 3.18 -13.10 -18.08
N VAL A 175 4.17 -12.83 -17.22
CA VAL A 175 4.95 -13.88 -16.57
C VAL A 175 4.18 -14.37 -15.35
N LYS A 176 3.62 -15.58 -15.45
CA LYS A 176 2.74 -16.15 -14.44
C LYS A 176 3.45 -17.24 -13.65
N VAL A 177 3.69 -17.02 -12.37
CA VAL A 177 4.24 -18.04 -11.46
C VAL A 177 3.08 -18.76 -10.77
N ASN A 178 2.97 -20.06 -11.00
CA ASN A 178 1.94 -20.92 -10.42
C ASN A 178 2.53 -22.32 -10.19
N ALA A 179 3.51 -22.39 -9.28
CA ALA A 179 4.26 -23.58 -8.93
C ALA A 179 3.67 -24.28 -7.69
N SER A 180 4.36 -25.28 -7.13
CA SER A 180 3.96 -25.89 -5.85
C SER A 180 4.00 -24.87 -4.70
N LYS A 181 3.20 -25.09 -3.65
CA LYS A 181 3.24 -24.30 -2.40
C LYS A 181 4.58 -24.43 -1.65
N ASP A 182 5.37 -25.45 -1.95
CA ASP A 182 6.71 -25.65 -1.38
C ASP A 182 7.84 -25.11 -2.29
N ALA A 183 7.52 -24.57 -3.48
CA ALA A 183 8.50 -24.25 -4.52
C ALA A 183 9.05 -22.82 -4.40
N LYS A 184 10.38 -22.68 -4.55
CA LYS A 184 11.09 -21.39 -4.54
C LYS A 184 11.46 -20.96 -5.96
N VAL A 185 10.63 -20.11 -6.55
CA VAL A 185 10.82 -19.64 -7.94
C VAL A 185 11.66 -18.37 -7.94
N GLN A 186 12.65 -18.28 -8.84
CA GLN A 186 13.44 -17.08 -9.04
C GLN A 186 13.35 -16.57 -10.48
N LEU A 187 12.81 -15.37 -10.65
CA LEU A 187 12.81 -14.59 -11.88
C LEU A 187 14.04 -13.67 -11.88
N VAL A 188 14.88 -13.77 -12.91
CA VAL A 188 16.06 -12.90 -13.10
C VAL A 188 15.77 -11.95 -14.25
N LEU A 189 15.61 -10.66 -13.94
CA LEU A 189 15.32 -9.63 -14.95
C LEU A 189 16.64 -9.13 -15.57
N ASP A 190 16.87 -9.44 -16.85
CA ASP A 190 18.15 -9.22 -17.52
C ASP A 190 17.95 -8.55 -18.90
N GLY A 191 17.39 -7.34 -18.87
CA GLY A 191 17.02 -6.56 -20.05
C GLY A 191 15.65 -6.98 -20.57
N VAL A 192 14.65 -7.03 -19.68
CA VAL A 192 13.25 -7.32 -20.04
C VAL A 192 12.39 -6.07 -19.98
N GLU A 193 11.52 -5.92 -20.99
CA GLU A 193 10.56 -4.83 -21.13
C GLU A 193 9.16 -5.42 -21.40
N ILE A 194 8.18 -5.12 -20.56
CA ILE A 194 6.79 -5.59 -20.73
C ILE A 194 5.84 -4.41 -20.56
N GLU A 195 4.97 -4.19 -21.55
CA GLU A 195 3.88 -3.21 -21.48
C GLU A 195 2.54 -3.90 -21.71
N ASN A 196 1.71 -3.99 -20.67
CA ASN A 196 0.37 -4.59 -20.77
C ASN A 196 -0.72 -3.53 -20.81
N SER A 197 -1.84 -3.89 -21.43
CA SER A 197 -3.06 -3.09 -21.42
C SER A 197 -3.80 -3.17 -20.09
N ASP A 198 -4.07 -4.37 -19.57
CA ASP A 198 -5.05 -4.55 -18.49
C ASP A 198 -4.77 -5.69 -17.48
N PHE A 199 -3.53 -6.20 -17.42
CA PHE A 199 -3.16 -7.29 -16.49
C PHE A 199 -1.70 -7.19 -16.04
N PRO A 200 -1.30 -7.67 -14.85
CA PRO A 200 0.07 -7.58 -14.36
C PRO A 200 1.11 -8.14 -15.35
N ALA A 201 2.28 -7.51 -15.37
CA ALA A 201 3.42 -7.99 -16.17
C ALA A 201 4.09 -9.21 -15.50
N VAL A 202 4.12 -9.21 -14.16
CA VAL A 202 4.45 -10.39 -13.35
C VAL A 202 3.28 -10.68 -12.42
N TYR A 203 2.78 -11.92 -12.47
CA TYR A 203 1.70 -12.38 -11.61
C TYR A 203 2.09 -13.68 -10.90
N VAL A 204 2.31 -13.62 -9.58
CA VAL A 204 2.53 -14.80 -8.73
C VAL A 204 1.20 -15.23 -8.12
N VAL A 205 0.79 -16.46 -8.44
CA VAL A 205 -0.48 -17.06 -8.03
C VAL A 205 -0.28 -18.04 -6.87
N ASN A 206 0.82 -18.79 -6.91
CA ASN A 206 1.18 -19.78 -5.90
C ASN A 206 2.69 -20.11 -5.96
N ALA A 207 3.42 -19.95 -4.85
CA ALA A 207 4.77 -20.43 -4.56
C ALA A 207 5.02 -20.44 -3.02
N ASP A 208 6.09 -21.07 -2.53
CA ASP A 208 6.58 -20.80 -1.15
C ASP A 208 7.23 -19.40 -1.06
N LYS A 209 7.88 -19.01 -2.16
CA LYS A 209 8.57 -17.74 -2.31
C LYS A 209 8.80 -17.45 -3.78
N CYS A 210 8.49 -16.23 -4.22
CA CYS A 210 8.98 -15.72 -5.50
C CYS A 210 10.11 -14.72 -5.26
N PHE A 211 11.24 -14.91 -5.93
CA PHE A 211 12.33 -13.94 -5.99
C PHE A 211 12.31 -13.21 -7.33
N ILE A 212 12.37 -11.88 -7.32
CA ILE A 212 12.65 -11.05 -8.50
C ILE A 212 14.04 -10.44 -8.32
N THR A 213 15.02 -10.96 -9.06
CA THR A 213 16.41 -10.51 -9.02
C THR A 213 16.73 -9.64 -10.23
N LEU A 214 17.11 -8.38 -9.98
CA LEU A 214 17.57 -7.46 -11.02
C LEU A 214 19.04 -7.76 -11.35
N ALA A 215 19.29 -8.35 -12.53
CA ALA A 215 20.63 -8.76 -12.94
C ALA A 215 21.63 -7.59 -12.95
N ALA A 216 22.88 -7.84 -12.58
CA ALA A 216 23.88 -6.78 -12.44
C ALA A 216 24.08 -6.00 -13.75
N GLY A 217 23.88 -4.68 -13.70
CA GLY A 217 23.98 -3.79 -14.87
C GLY A 217 22.82 -3.90 -15.88
N SER A 218 21.77 -4.68 -15.61
CA SER A 218 20.56 -4.70 -16.44
C SER A 218 19.68 -3.48 -16.17
N SER A 219 18.91 -3.09 -17.18
CA SER A 219 17.84 -2.11 -17.07
C SER A 219 16.56 -2.77 -17.57
N ASN A 220 15.52 -2.76 -16.74
CA ASN A 220 14.27 -3.46 -17.00
C ASN A 220 13.10 -2.49 -16.89
N SER A 221 11.98 -2.76 -17.58
CA SER A 221 10.78 -1.91 -17.53
C SER A 221 9.53 -2.76 -17.53
N LEU A 222 8.63 -2.55 -16.58
CA LEU A 222 7.32 -3.21 -16.53
C LEU A 222 6.23 -2.13 -16.42
N SER A 223 5.17 -2.24 -17.19
CA SER A 223 4.08 -1.26 -17.15
C SER A 223 2.70 -1.86 -17.43
N VAL A 224 1.68 -1.21 -16.86
CA VAL A 224 0.26 -1.44 -17.19
C VAL A 224 -0.39 -0.10 -17.47
N THR A 225 -1.04 0.00 -18.64
CA THR A 225 -1.48 1.28 -19.22
C THR A 225 -2.98 1.58 -19.05
N GLY A 226 -3.79 0.57 -18.77
CA GLY A 226 -5.24 0.66 -18.57
C GLY A 226 -5.70 0.21 -17.18
N ALA A 227 -6.99 -0.07 -17.07
CA ALA A 227 -7.60 -0.60 -15.85
C ALA A 227 -7.26 -2.09 -15.71
N PHE A 228 -6.86 -2.51 -14.51
CA PHE A 228 -6.58 -3.91 -14.23
C PHE A 228 -7.86 -4.77 -14.23
N LYS A 229 -7.86 -5.87 -14.98
CA LYS A 229 -8.82 -6.97 -14.82
C LYS A 229 -8.46 -7.79 -13.58
N SER A 230 -9.46 -8.27 -12.86
CA SER A 230 -9.30 -9.31 -11.84
C SER A 230 -9.10 -10.69 -12.49
N ASP A 231 -8.54 -11.64 -11.73
CA ASP A 231 -8.48 -13.05 -12.13
C ASP A 231 -9.77 -13.85 -11.81
N GLY A 232 -10.74 -13.19 -11.18
CA GLY A 232 -11.99 -13.76 -10.68
C GLY A 232 -12.11 -13.56 -9.17
N ASP A 233 -11.14 -14.09 -8.43
CA ASP A 233 -11.16 -14.12 -6.95
C ASP A 233 -10.36 -12.96 -6.34
N THR A 234 -9.45 -12.35 -7.10
CA THR A 234 -8.50 -11.35 -6.59
C THR A 234 -8.43 -10.13 -7.51
N LYS A 235 -8.41 -8.95 -6.89
CA LYS A 235 -8.05 -7.69 -7.57
C LYS A 235 -6.55 -7.75 -7.83
N THR A 236 -6.16 -8.02 -9.08
CA THR A 236 -4.77 -8.08 -9.52
C THR A 236 -4.33 -6.70 -10.01
N ASP A 237 -4.40 -5.69 -9.14
CA ASP A 237 -4.32 -4.26 -9.49
C ASP A 237 -2.94 -3.62 -9.33
N ALA A 238 -1.88 -4.40 -9.60
CA ALA A 238 -0.49 -3.95 -9.60
C ALA A 238 0.31 -4.47 -10.80
N VAL A 239 1.35 -3.74 -11.23
CA VAL A 239 2.22 -4.16 -12.36
C VAL A 239 2.97 -5.45 -12.02
N ILE A 240 3.44 -5.56 -10.79
CA ILE A 240 3.88 -6.82 -10.17
C ILE A 240 2.87 -7.14 -9.07
N PHE A 241 2.15 -8.25 -9.22
CA PHE A 241 1.19 -8.71 -8.22
C PHE A 241 1.58 -10.10 -7.70
N SER A 242 1.58 -10.28 -6.37
CA SER A 242 1.88 -11.56 -5.72
C SER A 242 0.80 -11.96 -4.72
N LYS A 243 0.34 -13.21 -4.82
CA LYS A 243 -0.55 -13.84 -3.82
C LYS A 243 0.20 -14.45 -2.64
N ASP A 244 1.48 -14.75 -2.79
CA ASP A 244 2.35 -15.27 -1.73
C ASP A 244 3.57 -14.34 -1.51
N ASP A 245 4.44 -14.70 -0.57
CA ASP A 245 5.73 -14.04 -0.29
C ASP A 245 6.53 -13.63 -1.54
N LEU A 246 6.90 -12.35 -1.60
CA LEU A 246 7.70 -11.76 -2.68
C LEU A 246 9.00 -11.14 -2.15
N VAL A 247 10.12 -11.45 -2.79
CA VAL A 247 11.44 -10.89 -2.47
C VAL A 247 12.06 -10.23 -3.68
N LEU A 248 12.38 -8.94 -3.57
CA LEU A 248 13.10 -8.18 -4.59
C LEU A 248 14.55 -7.95 -4.15
N ASN A 249 15.50 -8.29 -5.03
CA ASN A 249 16.93 -8.10 -4.80
C ASN A 249 17.67 -7.89 -6.13
N GLY A 250 18.98 -7.72 -6.07
CA GLY A 250 19.82 -7.52 -7.25
C GLY A 250 20.58 -6.20 -7.22
N THR A 251 21.25 -5.90 -8.34
CA THR A 251 21.98 -4.63 -8.53
C THR A 251 21.66 -3.93 -9.85
N GLY A 252 20.81 -4.52 -10.69
CA GLY A 252 20.22 -3.84 -11.85
C GLY A 252 19.14 -2.82 -11.47
N SER A 253 18.54 -2.20 -12.50
CA SER A 253 17.42 -1.28 -12.36
C SER A 253 16.11 -1.85 -12.92
N LEU A 254 14.99 -1.40 -12.34
CA LEU A 254 13.64 -1.71 -12.76
C LEU A 254 12.79 -0.44 -12.74
N LYS A 255 12.26 -0.08 -13.90
CA LYS A 255 11.21 0.94 -14.01
C LYS A 255 9.83 0.29 -13.93
N ILE A 256 8.92 0.89 -13.15
CA ILE A 256 7.53 0.45 -13.02
C ILE A 256 6.60 1.62 -13.33
N SER A 257 5.60 1.40 -14.18
CA SER A 257 4.59 2.42 -14.52
C SER A 257 3.18 1.83 -14.46
N SER A 258 2.39 2.24 -13.47
CA SER A 258 1.01 1.79 -13.25
C SER A 258 0.02 2.93 -13.46
N ALA A 259 -0.69 2.92 -14.59
CA ALA A 259 -1.53 4.04 -15.00
C ALA A 259 -2.85 4.18 -14.20
N GLN A 260 -3.32 3.11 -13.55
CA GLN A 260 -4.60 3.09 -12.81
C GLN A 260 -4.58 2.26 -11.52
N GLY A 261 -3.42 1.77 -11.09
CA GLY A 261 -3.28 0.90 -9.92
C GLY A 261 -1.94 1.08 -9.22
N ASN A 262 -1.56 0.04 -8.47
CA ASN A 262 -0.36 0.00 -7.66
C ASN A 262 0.88 -0.32 -8.52
N GLY A 263 2.07 0.03 -8.04
CA GLY A 263 3.34 -0.41 -8.66
C GLY A 263 3.59 -1.89 -8.40
N ILE A 264 3.75 -2.24 -7.13
CA ILE A 264 3.95 -3.60 -6.62
C ILE A 264 2.91 -3.85 -5.52
N SER A 265 2.23 -5.00 -5.54
CA SER A 265 1.33 -5.46 -4.47
C SER A 265 1.63 -6.91 -4.08
N GLY A 266 1.82 -7.15 -2.78
CA GLY A 266 1.87 -8.50 -2.19
C GLY A 266 0.69 -8.76 -1.26
N LYS A 267 0.14 -9.99 -1.26
CA LYS A 267 -0.90 -10.42 -0.30
C LYS A 267 -0.35 -11.06 0.99
N ASP A 268 0.94 -11.34 1.04
CA ASP A 268 1.70 -11.77 2.22
C ASP A 268 2.90 -10.81 2.45
N ASP A 269 4.08 -11.33 2.84
CA ASP A 269 5.29 -10.52 3.05
C ASP A 269 5.93 -10.01 1.75
N LEU A 270 6.33 -8.74 1.76
CA LEU A 270 7.18 -8.13 0.72
C LEU A 270 8.54 -7.73 1.28
N LYS A 271 9.62 -8.29 0.73
CA LYS A 271 10.99 -7.97 1.15
C LYS A 271 11.79 -7.33 0.03
N ILE A 272 12.54 -6.26 0.32
CA ILE A 272 13.44 -5.60 -0.63
C ILE A 272 14.83 -5.45 -0.01
N THR A 273 15.84 -6.07 -0.62
CA THR A 273 17.21 -6.11 -0.07
C THR A 273 18.24 -5.43 -0.97
N GLY A 274 17.84 -4.99 -2.17
CA GLY A 274 18.68 -4.31 -3.14
C GLY A 274 17.93 -4.01 -4.44
N GLY A 275 18.65 -3.46 -5.42
CA GLY A 275 18.13 -3.01 -6.72
C GLY A 275 17.90 -1.50 -6.79
N THR A 276 17.64 -0.99 -8.00
CA THR A 276 17.23 0.40 -8.24
C THR A 276 15.83 0.44 -8.85
N TYR A 277 14.91 1.17 -8.25
CA TYR A 277 13.50 1.22 -8.64
C TYR A 277 13.08 2.65 -9.00
N ASP A 278 12.49 2.81 -10.18
CA ASP A 278 11.83 4.06 -10.64
C ASP A 278 10.34 3.75 -10.82
N ILE A 279 9.52 4.06 -9.83
CA ILE A 279 8.10 3.67 -9.77
C ILE A 279 7.22 4.90 -9.94
N THR A 280 6.28 4.84 -10.88
CA THR A 280 5.18 5.81 -11.00
C THR A 280 3.85 5.06 -10.93
N SER A 281 2.97 5.47 -10.02
CA SER A 281 1.68 4.79 -9.74
C SER A 281 0.51 5.77 -9.58
N ALA A 282 -0.67 5.35 -10.04
CA ALA A 282 -1.93 6.07 -9.84
C ALA A 282 -2.60 5.73 -8.49
N LYS A 283 -2.14 4.67 -7.83
CA LYS A 283 -2.36 4.36 -6.42
C LYS A 283 -0.98 4.19 -5.75
N ASP A 284 -0.84 3.26 -4.82
CA ASP A 284 0.37 3.04 -4.01
C ASP A 284 1.53 2.52 -4.85
N SER A 285 2.73 3.03 -4.63
CA SER A 285 3.89 2.55 -5.40
C SER A 285 4.35 1.17 -4.95
N VAL A 286 4.29 0.90 -3.65
CA VAL A 286 4.58 -0.40 -3.05
C VAL A 286 3.56 -0.69 -1.95
N GLU A 287 2.81 -1.78 -2.09
CA GLU A 287 1.79 -2.25 -1.15
C GLU A 287 2.11 -3.68 -0.70
N ALA A 288 1.92 -3.99 0.58
CA ALA A 288 1.87 -5.37 1.06
C ALA A 288 0.81 -5.54 2.15
N ASN A 289 0.20 -6.71 2.24
CA ASN A 289 -0.74 -7.00 3.32
C ASN A 289 -0.01 -7.19 4.66
N ASP A 290 0.90 -8.16 4.72
CA ASP A 290 1.46 -8.57 6.02
C ASP A 290 2.63 -7.71 6.48
N SER A 291 3.61 -7.46 5.62
CA SER A 291 4.66 -6.49 5.91
C SER A 291 5.46 -6.04 4.69
N ILE A 292 6.07 -4.85 4.78
CA ILE A 292 7.16 -4.43 3.91
C ILE A 292 8.46 -4.39 4.71
N ARG A 293 9.48 -5.15 4.28
CA ARG A 293 10.78 -5.25 4.96
C ARG A 293 11.91 -4.83 4.04
N ILE A 294 12.60 -3.75 4.36
CA ILE A 294 13.64 -3.16 3.52
C ILE A 294 14.99 -3.16 4.24
N SER A 295 16.01 -3.77 3.62
CA SER A 295 17.41 -3.72 4.08
C SER A 295 18.36 -3.05 3.10
N GLY A 296 17.88 -2.76 1.88
CA GLY A 296 18.65 -2.07 0.87
C GLY A 296 17.85 -1.82 -0.40
N GLY A 297 18.42 -0.99 -1.28
CA GLY A 297 17.80 -0.56 -2.53
C GLY A 297 17.89 0.96 -2.69
N SER A 298 17.61 1.42 -3.91
CA SER A 298 17.44 2.83 -4.24
C SER A 298 16.08 3.02 -4.89
N PHE A 299 15.26 3.89 -4.33
CA PHE A 299 13.86 4.08 -4.72
C PHE A 299 13.62 5.52 -5.15
N ARG A 300 13.15 5.69 -6.37
CA ARG A 300 12.56 6.93 -6.88
C ARG A 300 11.07 6.67 -7.08
N ILE A 301 10.24 7.35 -6.31
CA ILE A 301 8.82 7.06 -6.19
C ILE A 301 8.00 8.30 -6.57
N ASN A 302 7.02 8.13 -7.44
CA ASN A 302 6.02 9.14 -7.79
C ASN A 302 4.62 8.52 -7.73
N SER A 303 4.02 8.58 -6.55
CA SER A 303 2.73 7.99 -6.23
C SER A 303 1.60 9.02 -6.24
N SER A 304 0.41 8.59 -6.64
CA SER A 304 -0.83 9.36 -6.52
C SER A 304 -1.68 8.95 -5.30
N LYS A 305 -1.22 7.98 -4.52
CA LYS A 305 -1.63 7.70 -3.13
C LYS A 305 -0.35 7.65 -2.29
N ASP A 306 0.08 6.48 -1.80
CA ASP A 306 1.21 6.36 -0.86
C ASP A 306 2.50 5.91 -1.53
N GLY A 307 3.64 6.28 -0.95
CA GLY A 307 4.94 5.78 -1.38
C GLY A 307 5.10 4.29 -1.08
N PHE A 308 4.94 3.93 0.20
CA PHE A 308 4.94 2.57 0.72
C PHE A 308 3.75 2.41 1.68
N HIS A 309 2.98 1.32 1.52
CA HIS A 309 1.75 1.06 2.28
C HIS A 309 1.73 -0.38 2.80
N ALA A 310 1.47 -0.59 4.09
CA ALA A 310 1.24 -1.92 4.65
C ALA A 310 -0.04 -1.98 5.51
N GLU A 311 -1.01 -2.81 5.11
CA GLU A 311 -2.28 -2.97 5.84
C GLU A 311 -2.82 -4.41 5.79
N ASN A 312 -3.27 -4.92 6.94
CA ASN A 312 -4.02 -6.17 7.01
C ASN A 312 -5.31 -5.94 7.83
N ASP A 313 -6.47 -6.04 7.17
CA ASP A 313 -7.79 -5.88 7.78
C ASP A 313 -8.18 -7.06 8.71
N ASP A 314 -7.61 -8.25 8.48
CA ASP A 314 -7.96 -9.50 9.16
C ASP A 314 -7.03 -9.83 10.35
N ASP A 315 -5.77 -9.41 10.31
CA ASP A 315 -4.80 -9.55 11.40
C ASP A 315 -4.23 -8.20 11.87
N SER A 316 -4.75 -7.74 13.00
CA SER A 316 -4.29 -6.51 13.66
C SER A 316 -2.81 -6.50 14.08
N THR A 317 -2.08 -7.63 14.02
CA THR A 317 -0.64 -7.68 14.32
C THR A 317 0.26 -7.59 13.08
N ALA A 318 -0.34 -7.65 11.89
CA ALA A 318 0.31 -7.50 10.60
C ALA A 318 0.16 -6.07 10.04
N GLY A 319 0.53 -5.82 8.79
CA GLY A 319 0.54 -4.48 8.20
C GLY A 319 1.65 -3.57 8.77
N TYR A 320 2.85 -4.12 8.99
CA TYR A 320 4.00 -3.35 9.49
C TYR A 320 5.04 -3.05 8.41
N ILE A 321 5.85 -2.00 8.63
CA ILE A 321 6.99 -1.66 7.79
C ILE A 321 8.26 -1.61 8.63
N TYR A 322 9.27 -2.36 8.20
CA TYR A 322 10.60 -2.39 8.81
C TYR A 322 11.66 -1.92 7.81
N ILE A 323 12.46 -0.91 8.16
CA ILE A 323 13.52 -0.37 7.30
C ILE A 323 14.84 -0.29 8.06
N SER A 324 15.83 -1.07 7.61
CA SER A 324 17.20 -1.07 8.15
C SER A 324 18.22 -0.40 7.23
N GLY A 325 17.85 -0.10 5.98
CA GLY A 325 18.70 0.55 5.01
C GLY A 325 18.02 0.78 3.67
N GLY A 326 18.63 1.64 2.85
CA GLY A 326 18.11 2.04 1.54
C GLY A 326 18.27 3.54 1.29
N SER A 327 17.97 3.96 0.06
CA SER A 327 17.89 5.37 -0.33
C SER A 327 16.52 5.64 -0.95
N PHE A 328 15.79 6.62 -0.44
CA PHE A 328 14.41 6.88 -0.79
C PHE A 328 14.24 8.35 -1.25
N ASP A 329 13.74 8.54 -2.47
CA ASP A 329 13.31 9.80 -3.07
C ASP A 329 11.82 9.65 -3.39
N ILE A 330 10.97 10.05 -2.45
CA ILE A 330 9.53 9.78 -2.45
C ILE A 330 8.77 11.08 -2.70
N THR A 331 8.00 11.10 -3.78
CA THR A 331 6.88 12.04 -3.97
C THR A 331 5.57 11.24 -3.96
N SER A 332 4.69 11.54 -3.01
CA SER A 332 3.35 10.95 -2.91
C SER A 332 2.26 12.04 -2.92
N LYS A 333 0.98 11.65 -2.84
CA LYS A 333 -0.16 12.58 -2.79
C LYS A 333 -1.03 12.36 -1.55
N SER A 334 -1.06 11.14 -1.04
CA SER A 334 -1.28 10.86 0.38
C SER A 334 0.12 10.68 0.98
N ASP A 335 0.51 9.51 1.47
CA ASP A 335 1.53 9.48 2.53
C ASP A 335 2.89 8.99 2.05
N GLY A 336 3.96 9.39 2.75
CA GLY A 336 5.32 9.00 2.37
C GLY A 336 5.56 7.51 2.60
N VAL A 337 5.33 7.09 3.84
CA VAL A 337 5.37 5.70 4.31
C VAL A 337 4.25 5.50 5.33
N GLN A 338 3.25 4.67 5.00
CA GLN A 338 2.16 4.30 5.89
C GLN A 338 2.27 2.82 6.29
N ALA A 339 2.22 2.53 7.58
CA ALA A 339 2.10 1.18 8.13
C ALA A 339 0.92 1.12 9.11
N THR A 340 0.01 0.16 9.01
CA THR A 340 -1.13 0.08 9.94
C THR A 340 -0.72 -0.20 11.40
N THR A 341 0.26 -1.08 11.64
CA THR A 341 0.68 -1.43 13.01
C THR A 341 1.92 -0.70 13.49
N VAL A 342 3.07 -1.02 12.90
CA VAL A 342 4.38 -0.51 13.30
C VAL A 342 5.15 -0.04 12.09
N LEU A 343 5.71 1.17 12.16
CA LEU A 343 6.79 1.64 11.30
C LEU A 343 8.07 1.72 12.15
N GLN A 344 9.04 0.84 11.89
CA GLN A 344 10.37 0.90 12.53
C GLN A 344 11.46 1.22 11.50
N ILE A 345 12.22 2.27 11.77
CA ILE A 345 13.34 2.74 10.95
C ILE A 345 14.64 2.66 11.77
N ASP A 346 15.47 1.68 11.45
CA ASP A 346 16.81 1.49 12.02
C ASP A 346 17.90 2.13 11.14
N GLY A 347 17.60 2.47 9.88
CA GLY A 347 18.56 3.06 8.96
C GLY A 347 18.00 3.43 7.59
N GLY A 348 18.84 4.06 6.77
CA GLY A 348 18.50 4.55 5.42
C GLY A 348 18.62 6.06 5.27
N THR A 349 18.43 6.55 4.05
CA THR A 349 18.37 7.99 3.73
C THR A 349 17.09 8.30 2.99
N PHE A 350 16.29 9.24 3.49
CA PHE A 350 14.96 9.53 2.96
C PHE A 350 14.81 11.01 2.59
N ASN A 351 14.23 11.26 1.42
CA ASN A 351 13.71 12.55 1.01
C ASN A 351 12.24 12.33 0.64
N ILE A 352 11.33 12.82 1.47
CA ILE A 352 9.89 12.59 1.34
C ILE A 352 9.19 13.92 1.03
N SER A 353 8.22 13.90 0.11
CA SER A 353 7.33 15.03 -0.21
C SER A 353 5.92 14.50 -0.47
N SER A 354 5.01 14.77 0.45
CA SER A 354 3.76 14.01 0.63
C SER A 354 2.67 14.85 1.32
N SER A 355 1.48 14.26 1.56
CA SER A 355 0.50 14.82 2.49
C SER A 355 1.03 14.67 3.90
N GLU A 356 1.02 13.46 4.47
CA GLU A 356 1.75 13.14 5.69
C GLU A 356 3.11 12.47 5.37
N GLY A 357 4.11 12.68 6.21
CA GLY A 357 5.45 12.12 6.00
C GLY A 357 5.56 10.64 6.31
N LEU A 358 5.38 10.30 7.59
CA LEU A 358 5.47 8.95 8.15
C LEU A 358 4.23 8.70 9.01
N GLU A 359 3.46 7.65 8.71
CA GLU A 359 2.19 7.39 9.40
C GLU A 359 2.11 5.95 9.92
N SER A 360 1.74 5.76 11.20
CA SER A 360 1.46 4.43 11.77
C SER A 360 0.70 4.47 13.10
N THR A 361 0.39 3.32 13.70
CA THR A 361 0.00 3.28 15.12
C THR A 361 1.20 3.42 16.04
N TYR A 362 2.33 2.77 15.70
CA TYR A 362 3.57 2.89 16.45
C TYR A 362 4.71 3.25 15.52
N ILE A 363 5.36 4.39 15.73
CA ILE A 363 6.51 4.84 14.94
C ILE A 363 7.76 4.79 15.81
N GLN A 364 8.75 3.97 15.42
CA GLN A 364 10.07 3.89 16.06
C GLN A 364 11.17 4.35 15.09
N ILE A 365 11.99 5.32 15.50
CA ILE A 365 13.17 5.78 14.77
C ILE A 365 14.41 5.52 15.63
N ASN A 366 15.14 4.47 15.28
CA ASN A 366 16.41 4.10 15.89
C ASN A 366 17.62 4.63 15.09
N GLY A 367 17.43 4.93 13.80
CA GLY A 367 18.49 5.40 12.92
C GLY A 367 17.99 6.02 11.61
N GLY A 368 18.94 6.32 10.72
CA GLY A 368 18.68 6.93 9.41
C GLY A 368 18.90 8.46 9.36
N ASP A 369 18.85 9.01 8.15
CA ASP A 369 18.82 10.44 7.84
C ASP A 369 17.55 10.73 7.04
N ILE A 370 16.53 11.25 7.72
CA ILE A 370 15.15 11.34 7.24
C ILE A 370 14.80 12.81 7.03
N THR A 371 14.49 13.19 5.80
CA THR A 371 13.97 14.53 5.47
C THR A 371 12.53 14.42 4.97
N VAL A 372 11.59 15.06 5.66
CA VAL A 372 10.17 15.13 5.33
C VAL A 372 9.75 16.54 4.93
N LYS A 373 8.97 16.64 3.85
CA LYS A 373 8.25 17.85 3.44
C LYS A 373 6.77 17.53 3.27
N ALA A 374 6.01 17.75 4.32
CA ALA A 374 4.58 17.44 4.37
C ALA A 374 3.74 18.69 4.04
N SER A 375 2.61 18.49 3.36
CA SER A 375 1.55 19.50 3.27
C SER A 375 0.53 19.40 4.41
N ASP A 376 0.47 18.24 5.04
CA ASP A 376 -0.20 17.96 6.31
C ASP A 376 0.89 17.66 7.37
N ASP A 377 0.75 16.61 8.17
CA ASP A 377 1.65 16.29 9.28
C ASP A 377 3.01 15.69 8.87
N GLY A 378 4.06 16.05 9.59
CA GLY A 378 5.40 15.50 9.32
C GLY A 378 5.53 14.03 9.72
N VAL A 379 4.96 13.68 10.87
CA VAL A 379 4.89 12.33 11.43
C VAL A 379 3.55 12.24 12.14
N ASN A 380 2.75 11.23 11.83
CA ASN A 380 1.44 11.01 12.45
C ASN A 380 1.39 9.62 13.08
N ALA A 381 1.30 9.56 14.41
CA ALA A 381 1.04 8.33 15.14
C ALA A 381 -0.42 8.28 15.61
N SER A 382 -1.29 7.62 14.85
CA SER A 382 -2.75 7.56 15.06
C SER A 382 -3.27 6.13 15.20
N ASN A 383 -4.46 5.95 15.78
CA ASN A 383 -4.98 4.62 16.14
C ASN A 383 -5.54 3.86 14.92
N LYS A 384 -4.66 3.22 14.14
CA LYS A 384 -5.03 2.35 13.00
C LYS A 384 -5.16 0.88 13.39
N SER A 385 -4.37 0.38 14.35
CA SER A 385 -4.42 -1.00 14.82
C SER A 385 -4.69 -1.11 16.32
N SER A 386 -5.58 -2.04 16.67
CA SER A 386 -5.89 -2.41 18.06
C SER A 386 -4.84 -3.27 18.77
N SER A 387 -3.78 -3.73 18.08
CA SER A 387 -2.67 -4.45 18.72
C SER A 387 -1.67 -3.53 19.41
N GLU A 388 -1.68 -2.25 19.04
CA GLU A 388 -0.75 -1.23 19.50
C GLU A 388 -1.48 -0.06 20.16
N SER A 389 -0.73 0.94 20.58
CA SER A 389 -1.27 2.23 21.02
C SER A 389 -0.47 3.34 20.35
N PRO A 390 -1.11 4.45 19.92
CA PRO A 390 -0.46 5.62 19.36
C PRO A 390 0.82 6.02 20.12
N PHE A 391 1.96 5.91 19.44
CA PHE A 391 3.25 6.21 20.05
C PHE A 391 4.29 6.64 19.01
N PHE A 392 5.06 7.68 19.36
CA PHE A 392 6.28 8.05 18.64
C PHE A 392 7.49 7.85 19.56
N GLU A 393 8.45 7.04 19.11
CA GLU A 393 9.72 6.84 19.79
C GLU A 393 10.90 7.20 18.88
N MET A 394 11.83 8.02 19.39
CA MET A 394 13.12 8.27 18.76
C MET A 394 14.28 7.96 19.72
N THR A 395 15.10 7.00 19.34
CA THR A 395 16.31 6.59 20.09
C THR A 395 17.61 6.99 19.37
N GLY A 396 17.55 7.29 18.08
CA GLY A 396 18.69 7.63 17.26
C GLY A 396 18.31 8.19 15.89
N GLY A 397 19.28 8.34 14.99
CA GLY A 397 19.07 8.91 13.66
C GLY A 397 18.90 10.44 13.65
N LYS A 398 18.51 10.95 12.49
CA LYS A 398 18.21 12.36 12.23
C LYS A 398 16.88 12.47 11.49
N LEU A 399 16.02 13.37 11.96
CA LEU A 399 14.68 13.64 11.45
C LEU A 399 14.54 15.15 11.21
N ASP A 400 14.62 15.56 9.94
CA ASP A 400 14.36 16.93 9.48
C ASP A 400 12.92 17.01 8.94
N VAL A 401 12.02 17.67 9.66
CA VAL A 401 10.61 17.87 9.25
C VAL A 401 10.38 19.31 8.83
N THR A 402 9.74 19.49 7.66
CA THR A 402 9.14 20.75 7.24
C THR A 402 7.68 20.52 6.91
N VAL A 403 6.77 21.22 7.59
CA VAL A 403 5.33 21.21 7.30
C VAL A 403 4.91 22.54 6.66
N SER A 404 3.83 22.54 5.88
CA SER A 404 3.49 23.70 5.02
C SER A 404 1.99 24.01 4.83
N GLY A 405 1.10 23.33 5.57
CA GLY A 405 -0.34 23.60 5.59
C GLY A 405 -0.78 24.72 6.54
N GLY A 406 -2.10 24.78 6.80
CA GLY A 406 -2.73 25.84 7.60
C GLY A 406 -3.07 25.47 9.04
N ASP A 407 -3.21 24.18 9.30
CA ASP A 407 -3.47 23.51 10.58
C ASP A 407 -2.76 22.16 10.41
N VAL A 408 -1.49 22.07 10.85
CA VAL A 408 -0.56 20.97 10.54
C VAL A 408 0.50 20.84 11.63
N ASP A 409 0.85 19.63 12.01
CA ASP A 409 1.80 19.39 13.08
C ASP A 409 3.04 18.65 12.59
N ALA A 410 4.21 19.08 13.09
CA ALA A 410 5.44 18.44 12.64
C ALA A 410 5.55 16.99 13.12
N ILE A 411 4.94 16.69 14.28
CA ILE A 411 4.79 15.37 14.88
C ILE A 411 3.44 15.37 15.62
N ASP A 412 2.38 14.79 15.04
CA ASP A 412 1.12 14.46 15.73
C ASP A 412 1.18 13.04 16.30
N VAL A 413 0.68 12.86 17.53
CA VAL A 413 0.62 11.58 18.22
C VAL A 413 -0.63 11.52 19.10
N ASN A 414 -1.61 10.70 18.71
CA ASN A 414 -2.86 10.47 19.46
C ASN A 414 -2.64 9.59 20.73
N GLY A 415 -1.48 9.77 21.38
CA GLY A 415 -0.94 8.98 22.49
C GLY A 415 0.37 9.58 23.02
N SER A 416 1.41 8.78 23.25
CA SER A 416 2.61 9.22 24.00
C SER A 416 3.89 9.33 23.16
N ILE A 417 4.80 10.21 23.58
CA ILE A 417 6.07 10.49 22.89
C ILE A 417 7.27 10.14 23.79
N SER A 418 8.30 9.50 23.21
CA SER A 418 9.59 9.26 23.85
C SER A 418 10.75 9.69 22.94
N VAL A 419 11.61 10.58 23.42
CA VAL A 419 12.86 10.96 22.74
C VAL A 419 14.03 10.74 23.71
N SER A 420 14.88 9.77 23.38
CA SER A 420 16.04 9.34 24.19
C SER A 420 17.38 9.52 23.48
N GLY A 421 17.36 9.78 22.17
CA GLY A 421 18.54 10.06 21.36
C GLY A 421 18.18 10.66 20.00
N GLY A 422 19.18 10.78 19.12
CA GLY A 422 19.00 11.35 17.78
C GLY A 422 18.90 12.87 17.72
N GLU A 423 18.57 13.38 16.53
CA GLU A 423 18.43 14.80 16.21
C GLU A 423 17.09 15.04 15.49
N ILE A 424 16.21 15.86 16.09
CA ILE A 424 14.95 16.31 15.49
C ILE A 424 15.08 17.78 15.14
N ASN A 425 14.94 18.13 13.86
CA ASN A 425 14.89 19.51 13.39
C ASN A 425 13.53 19.78 12.73
N ILE A 426 12.77 20.71 13.29
CA ILE A 426 11.41 21.05 12.86
C ILE A 426 11.38 22.46 12.29
N THR A 427 10.77 22.59 11.11
CA THR A 427 10.42 23.86 10.48
C THR A 427 8.89 23.95 10.34
N CYS A 428 8.25 24.64 11.29
CA CYS A 428 6.85 25.06 11.19
C CYS A 428 6.75 26.32 10.31
N PRO A 429 5.63 26.54 9.58
CA PRO A 429 5.38 27.79 8.88
C PRO A 429 5.27 28.96 9.87
N SER A 430 5.72 30.15 9.47
CA SER A 430 5.67 31.34 10.33
C SER A 430 4.27 31.95 10.49
N GLN A 431 3.29 31.46 9.71
CA GLN A 431 1.88 31.84 9.70
C GLN A 431 1.05 30.57 9.45
N GLY A 432 -0.08 30.42 10.13
CA GLY A 432 -0.82 29.15 10.22
C GLY A 432 -0.84 28.65 11.66
N MET A 433 -1.61 27.60 11.95
CA MET A 433 -1.44 26.80 13.15
C MET A 433 -0.42 25.70 12.85
N CYS A 434 0.55 25.56 13.75
CA CYS A 434 1.51 24.46 13.75
C CYS A 434 2.03 24.24 15.16
N GLU A 435 1.79 23.06 15.68
CA GLU A 435 2.46 22.49 16.83
C GLU A 435 3.72 21.76 16.32
N SER A 436 4.85 22.00 16.97
CA SER A 436 6.06 21.22 16.68
C SER A 436 5.92 19.77 17.15
N PHE A 437 5.05 19.55 18.12
CA PHE A 437 4.66 18.27 18.70
C PHE A 437 3.24 18.47 19.22
N ASP A 438 2.22 17.83 18.63
CA ASP A 438 0.96 17.58 19.32
C ASP A 438 1.00 16.16 19.93
N TYR A 439 0.47 16.01 21.14
CA TYR A 439 0.31 14.70 21.75
C TYR A 439 -0.73 14.67 22.89
N ASP A 440 -1.59 13.64 22.86
CA ASP A 440 -2.63 13.40 23.89
C ASP A 440 -2.08 12.88 25.23
N GLY A 441 -0.93 12.21 25.18
CA GLY A 441 -0.41 11.37 26.26
C GLY A 441 0.73 12.00 27.07
N ASN A 442 1.76 11.20 27.37
CA ASN A 442 2.93 11.66 28.10
C ASN A 442 4.10 11.89 27.14
N ALA A 443 4.87 12.96 27.35
CA ALA A 443 6.17 13.15 26.72
C ALA A 443 7.30 12.78 27.67
N SER A 444 8.29 12.03 27.17
CA SER A 444 9.53 11.69 27.84
C SER A 444 10.72 12.19 27.04
N PHE A 445 11.51 13.10 27.59
CA PHE A 445 12.77 13.57 26.99
C PHE A 445 13.94 13.20 27.90
N THR A 446 14.81 12.32 27.43
CA THR A 446 15.94 11.78 28.22
C THR A 446 17.30 11.90 27.52
N GLY A 447 17.31 12.22 26.21
CA GLY A 447 18.52 12.45 25.43
C GLY A 447 18.18 12.85 23.99
N GLY A 448 19.21 13.15 23.19
CA GLY A 448 19.06 13.67 21.82
C GLY A 448 19.14 15.20 21.74
N THR A 449 18.73 15.78 20.62
CA THR A 449 18.56 17.23 20.45
C THR A 449 17.31 17.51 19.63
N ILE A 450 16.51 18.47 20.09
CA ILE A 450 15.33 18.99 19.40
C ILE A 450 15.61 20.46 19.05
N THR A 451 15.43 20.81 17.78
CA THR A 451 15.50 22.18 17.27
C THR A 451 14.18 22.53 16.59
N VAL A 452 13.53 23.61 16.98
CA VAL A 452 12.28 24.10 16.37
C VAL A 452 12.54 25.48 15.80
N ASN A 453 12.35 25.68 14.50
CA ASN A 453 12.57 26.94 13.79
C ASN A 453 13.97 27.57 14.05
N GLY A 454 15.00 26.74 14.24
CA GLY A 454 16.37 27.15 14.55
C GLY A 454 16.67 27.38 16.03
N GLU A 455 15.67 27.29 16.91
CA GLU A 455 15.84 27.40 18.37
C GLU A 455 15.88 26.01 19.02
N LYS A 456 16.97 25.72 19.76
CA LYS A 456 17.11 24.47 20.51
C LYS A 456 16.15 24.44 21.71
N GLN A 457 15.50 23.29 21.90
CA GLN A 457 14.59 23.03 23.01
C GLN A 457 15.30 22.22 24.12
N ASP A 458 14.95 22.51 25.38
CA ASP A 458 15.44 21.78 26.57
C ASP A 458 14.51 20.62 27.00
N SER A 459 13.32 20.55 26.41
CA SER A 459 12.34 19.46 26.54
C SER A 459 11.59 19.27 25.22
N ILE A 460 10.82 18.20 25.09
CA ILE A 460 9.72 18.16 24.10
C ILE A 460 8.78 19.34 24.43
N PRO A 461 8.46 20.24 23.49
CA PRO A 461 7.46 21.28 23.67
C PRO A 461 6.09 20.69 24.01
N THR A 462 5.39 21.28 24.97
CA THR A 462 4.01 20.87 25.30
C THR A 462 3.01 21.44 24.29
N PRO A 463 1.98 20.68 23.89
CA PRO A 463 0.96 21.17 22.98
C PRO A 463 0.26 22.42 23.53
N LYS A 464 -0.03 23.41 22.68
CA LYS A 464 -0.71 24.63 23.06
C LYS A 464 -2.20 24.36 23.15
N MET A 465 -2.67 24.01 24.34
CA MET A 465 -4.10 24.00 24.66
C MET A 465 -4.77 25.31 24.22
N THR A 466 -5.40 25.31 23.04
CA THR A 466 -6.18 26.43 22.51
C THR A 466 -7.42 26.55 23.37
N GLY A 467 -7.37 27.52 24.29
CA GLY A 467 -8.07 27.42 25.56
C GLY A 467 -9.57 27.11 25.48
N GLY A 468 -9.94 25.94 26.00
CA GLY A 468 -11.29 25.70 26.53
C GLY A 468 -11.63 26.81 27.53
N GLY A 469 -12.56 27.69 27.15
CA GLY A 469 -12.72 29.02 27.73
C GLY A 469 -12.79 29.03 29.26
N GLY A 470 -11.70 29.47 29.89
CA GLY A 470 -11.60 29.58 31.34
C GLY A 470 -12.66 30.53 31.89
N ARG A 471 -13.68 29.98 32.56
CA ARG A 471 -14.67 30.75 33.31
C ARG A 471 -14.02 31.37 34.55
N GLY A 472 -13.31 32.49 34.33
CA GLY A 472 -12.81 33.35 35.39
C GLY A 472 -13.96 33.81 36.29
N GLY A 473 -13.88 33.48 37.58
CA GLY A 473 -14.92 33.84 38.54
C GLY A 473 -14.95 35.34 38.82
N PHE A 474 -15.92 36.04 38.24
CA PHE A 474 -16.28 37.40 38.65
C PHE A 474 -17.71 37.41 39.20
N GLY A 475 -17.83 37.56 40.51
CA GLY A 475 -19.10 37.82 41.18
C GLY A 475 -19.56 39.26 40.92
N GLY A 476 -20.78 39.42 40.42
CA GLY A 476 -21.36 40.74 40.12
C GLY A 476 -22.64 40.56 39.31
N GLY A 477 -23.78 40.40 39.97
CA GLY A 477 -25.02 40.01 39.30
C GLY A 477 -25.70 41.15 38.55
N GLN A 478 -26.16 40.86 37.33
CA GLN A 478 -27.33 41.49 36.71
C GLN A 478 -27.99 40.52 35.71
N GLY A 479 -29.28 40.72 35.47
CA GLY A 479 -30.23 39.74 34.93
C GLY A 479 -29.75 38.87 33.76
N GLY A 480 -30.00 37.57 33.87
CA GLY A 480 -29.77 36.62 32.79
C GLY A 480 -30.72 36.86 31.61
N PHE A 481 -30.16 36.93 30.41
CA PHE A 481 -30.92 36.71 29.18
C PHE A 481 -31.26 35.21 29.07
N PRO A 482 -32.43 34.82 28.53
CA PRO A 482 -32.67 33.43 28.17
C PRO A 482 -31.56 32.94 27.24
N GLY A 483 -31.07 31.72 27.46
CA GLY A 483 -30.15 31.09 26.52
C GLY A 483 -30.80 31.00 25.14
N GLN A 484 -30.03 31.26 24.09
CA GLN A 484 -30.45 30.83 22.76
C GLN A 484 -30.42 29.29 22.75
N ASP A 485 -31.50 28.68 22.28
CA ASP A 485 -31.55 27.23 22.09
C ASP A 485 -30.38 26.81 21.18
N GLY A 486 -29.73 25.71 21.52
CA GLY A 486 -28.64 25.17 20.69
C GLY A 486 -29.12 24.92 19.27
N GLN A 487 -28.29 25.24 18.28
CA GLN A 487 -28.59 24.85 16.90
C GLN A 487 -28.77 23.33 16.84
N ASN A 488 -29.87 22.88 16.24
CA ASN A 488 -30.10 21.46 15.99
C ASN A 488 -28.90 20.91 15.21
N GLY A 489 -28.38 19.75 15.63
CA GLY A 489 -27.36 19.04 14.86
C GLY A 489 -27.87 18.79 13.42
N PHE A 490 -26.93 18.79 12.47
CA PHE A 490 -27.25 18.44 11.09
C PHE A 490 -27.94 17.07 11.05
N PRO A 491 -28.99 16.88 10.21
CA PRO A 491 -29.54 15.56 9.97
C PRO A 491 -28.41 14.62 9.51
N GLY A 492 -28.39 13.40 10.03
CA GLY A 492 -27.51 12.36 9.48
C GLY A 492 -27.77 12.21 7.98
N GLN A 493 -26.72 12.01 7.20
CA GLN A 493 -26.87 11.75 5.77
C GLN A 493 -27.66 10.46 5.58
N ASP A 494 -28.74 10.53 4.79
CA ASP A 494 -29.45 9.32 4.37
C ASP A 494 -28.47 8.40 3.63
N GLY A 495 -28.42 7.13 4.02
CA GLY A 495 -27.60 6.13 3.34
C GLY A 495 -27.95 6.06 1.85
N GLN A 496 -26.94 5.85 1.00
CA GLN A 496 -27.16 5.76 -0.44
C GLN A 496 -28.22 4.70 -0.77
N ASN A 497 -29.28 5.12 -1.47
CA ASN A 497 -30.28 4.20 -1.98
C ASN A 497 -29.59 3.17 -2.90
N GLY A 498 -29.76 1.88 -2.62
CA GLY A 498 -29.29 0.82 -3.50
C GLY A 498 -29.87 1.00 -4.91
N PHE A 499 -29.09 0.65 -5.92
CA PHE A 499 -29.51 0.76 -7.32
C PHE A 499 -30.89 0.11 -7.54
N PRO A 500 -31.85 0.80 -8.18
CA PRO A 500 -33.10 0.17 -8.58
C PRO A 500 -32.81 -1.07 -9.43
N GLY A 501 -33.38 -2.21 -9.05
CA GLY A 501 -33.38 -3.39 -9.90
C GLY A 501 -33.99 -3.02 -11.26
N GLN A 502 -33.40 -3.51 -12.35
CA GLN A 502 -33.96 -3.25 -13.68
C GLN A 502 -35.38 -3.80 -13.76
N ASP A 503 -36.35 -2.95 -14.11
CA ASP A 503 -37.71 -3.38 -14.39
C ASP A 503 -37.67 -4.47 -15.47
N GLY A 504 -38.21 -5.65 -15.13
CA GLY A 504 -38.30 -6.76 -16.06
C GLY A 504 -39.07 -6.34 -17.32
N GLN A 505 -38.55 -6.69 -18.50
CA GLN A 505 -39.22 -6.35 -19.76
C GLN A 505 -40.67 -6.85 -19.74
N ASN A 506 -41.62 -5.93 -19.90
CA ASN A 506 -43.03 -6.26 -20.05
C ASN A 506 -43.19 -7.32 -21.14
N GLY A 507 -43.75 -8.47 -20.78
CA GLY A 507 -44.01 -9.56 -21.73
C GLY A 507 -44.89 -9.06 -22.88
N PHE A 508 -44.60 -9.54 -24.10
CA PHE A 508 -45.44 -9.23 -25.25
C PHE A 508 -46.90 -9.62 -24.97
N PRO A 509 -47.89 -8.79 -25.34
CA PRO A 509 -49.30 -9.17 -25.25
C PRO A 509 -49.53 -10.51 -25.95
N GLY A 510 -50.26 -11.41 -25.28
CA GLY A 510 -50.64 -12.69 -25.88
C GLY A 510 -51.37 -12.46 -27.20
N GLN A 511 -51.06 -13.28 -28.20
CA GLN A 511 -51.81 -13.24 -29.46
C GLN A 511 -53.25 -13.68 -29.21
N ASP A 512 -54.20 -12.93 -29.76
CA ASP A 512 -55.62 -13.28 -29.70
C ASP A 512 -55.85 -14.71 -30.20
N GLY A 513 -56.65 -15.48 -29.46
CA GLY A 513 -56.95 -16.86 -29.80
C GLY A 513 -57.59 -16.99 -31.17
N GLN A 514 -57.08 -17.88 -32.02
CA GLN A 514 -57.68 -18.14 -33.32
C GLN A 514 -59.10 -18.66 -33.16
N ASN A 515 -60.05 -18.02 -33.85
CA ASN A 515 -61.45 -18.45 -33.89
C ASN A 515 -61.56 -19.93 -34.29
N GLY A 516 -62.34 -20.70 -33.53
CA GLY A 516 -62.43 -22.15 -33.70
C GLY A 516 -62.89 -22.57 -35.10
N GLN A 517 -62.20 -23.55 -35.68
CA GLN A 517 -62.61 -24.14 -36.95
C GLN A 517 -63.95 -24.87 -36.79
N GLY A 518 -64.87 -24.62 -37.72
CA GLY A 518 -66.23 -25.17 -37.67
C GLY A 518 -66.24 -26.70 -37.76
N GLY A 519 -66.92 -27.34 -36.82
CA GLY A 519 -67.13 -28.80 -36.86
C GLY A 519 -68.07 -29.21 -38.00
N PHE A 520 -67.60 -30.11 -38.87
CA PHE A 520 -68.45 -30.78 -39.84
C PHE A 520 -69.42 -31.72 -39.11
N GLY A 521 -70.72 -31.44 -39.19
CA GLY A 521 -71.75 -32.16 -38.44
C GLY A 521 -72.25 -33.45 -39.11
N GLY A 522 -72.96 -34.30 -38.35
CA GLY A 522 -73.51 -35.54 -38.89
C GLY A 522 -74.29 -36.39 -37.87
N ARG A 523 -75.54 -36.01 -37.61
CA ARG A 523 -76.71 -36.77 -37.07
C ARG A 523 -76.51 -38.30 -36.91
N GLY A 524 -76.98 -38.96 -35.84
CA GLY A 524 -77.71 -38.47 -34.67
C GLY A 524 -78.37 -39.57 -33.82
N ARG A 525 -78.90 -39.15 -32.66
CA ARG A 525 -79.86 -39.80 -31.73
C ARG A 525 -80.29 -41.25 -32.00
N MET A 526 -80.23 -42.09 -30.96
CA MET A 526 -81.44 -42.53 -30.24
C MET A 526 -81.13 -42.86 -28.77
N ARG A 527 -82.05 -42.49 -27.87
CA ARG A 527 -82.10 -42.97 -26.47
C ARG A 527 -82.92 -44.25 -26.43
N GLY A 528 -82.53 -45.20 -25.58
CA GLY A 528 -83.36 -46.36 -25.26
C GLY A 528 -82.72 -47.19 -24.16
N ASN A 529 -83.01 -46.86 -22.90
CA ASN A 529 -82.78 -47.76 -21.77
C ASN A 529 -83.77 -47.42 -20.66
N ASN A 530 -84.59 -48.40 -20.28
CA ASN A 530 -85.32 -48.46 -19.02
C ASN A 530 -85.73 -49.91 -18.76
N THR A 531 -85.96 -50.28 -17.49
CA THR A 531 -86.10 -51.67 -16.95
C THR A 531 -84.78 -52.45 -17.04
N ALA A 532 -83.97 -52.67 -15.99
CA ALA A 532 -84.18 -52.85 -14.53
C ALA A 532 -84.57 -54.28 -14.10
N GLU A 533 -83.66 -54.91 -13.36
CA GLU A 533 -83.95 -55.73 -12.19
C GLU A 533 -82.99 -55.28 -11.06
N GLN A 534 -83.39 -55.57 -9.81
CA GLN A 534 -83.13 -54.84 -8.56
C GLN A 534 -81.67 -54.53 -8.18
#